data_AF-A0A416MDH7-F1
#
_entry.id   AF-A0A416MDH7-F1
#
_cell.length_a   1.000
_cell.length_b   1.000
_cell.length_c   1.000
_cell.angle_alpha   90.00
_cell.angle_beta   90.00
_cell.angle_gamma   90.00
#
_symmetry.space_group_name_H-M   'P 1'
#
loop_
_entity.id
_entity.type
_entity.pdbx_description
1 polymer ?
#
loop_
_entity_poly.entity_id
_entity_poly.type
_entity_poly.pdbx_seq_one_letter_code
_entity_poly.pdbx_strand_id
1 'polypeptide(L)' 'ENKKDKAMVVVISGLTSNQAGQLTKEFTKAKDKYAPKARGTIAKGSMENVGNMIQGGYAKKITKKS' A
#
# COMPACT_ATOMS: atom_id res chain seq x y z
N GLU A 1 -14.42 -9.97 -16.95
CA GLU A 1 -13.23 -9.61 -16.16
C GLU A 1 -13.34 -8.27 -15.40
N ASN A 2 -14.48 -7.94 -14.77
CA ASN A 2 -14.67 -6.65 -14.08
C ASN A 2 -14.84 -6.75 -12.55
N LYS A 3 -14.43 -7.87 -11.94
CA LYS A 3 -14.45 -7.99 -10.48
C LYS A 3 -13.27 -7.22 -9.88
N LYS A 4 -13.56 -6.34 -8.92
CA LYS A 4 -12.56 -5.58 -8.14
C LYS A 4 -11.96 -6.45 -7.04
N ASP A 5 -11.42 -7.61 -7.39
CA ASP A 5 -10.88 -8.63 -6.47
C ASP A 5 -9.36 -8.77 -6.53
N LYS A 6 -8.68 -7.91 -7.30
CA LYS A 6 -7.21 -7.90 -7.43
C LYS A 6 -6.58 -6.93 -6.43
N ALA A 7 -5.48 -7.34 -5.83
CA ALA A 7 -4.69 -6.55 -4.89
C ALA A 7 -3.19 -6.77 -5.14
N MET A 8 -2.36 -5.79 -4.75
CA MET A 8 -0.91 -5.84 -4.91
C MET A 8 -0.23 -5.41 -3.59
N VAL A 9 0.84 -6.11 -3.22
CA VAL A 9 1.72 -5.77 -2.09
C VAL A 9 3.13 -5.59 -2.64
N VAL A 10 3.79 -4.48 -2.28
CA VAL A 10 5.17 -4.18 -2.67
C VAL A 10 5.96 -3.83 -1.42
N VAL A 11 7.06 -4.54 -1.19
CA VAL A 11 7.98 -4.31 -0.06
C VAL A 11 9.31 -3.83 -0.64
N ILE A 12 9.77 -2.65 -0.19
CA ILE A 12 11.03 -2.04 -0.63
C ILE A 12 11.80 -1.63 0.63
N SER A 13 12.98 -2.23 0.83
CA SER A 13 13.87 -1.97 1.98
C SER A 13 15.09 -1.14 1.58
N GLY A 14 15.82 -0.62 2.57
CA GLY A 14 17.06 0.14 2.35
C GLY A 14 16.86 1.57 1.81
N LEU A 15 15.65 2.10 1.92
CA LEU A 15 15.33 3.47 1.47
C LEU A 15 15.73 4.49 2.53
N THR A 16 16.28 5.62 2.08
CA THR A 16 16.32 6.83 2.89
C THR A 16 14.91 7.42 3.05
N SER A 17 14.71 8.25 4.07
CA SER A 17 13.44 8.96 4.31
C SER A 17 12.96 9.75 3.08
N ASN A 18 13.89 10.37 2.34
CA ASN A 18 13.57 11.13 1.14
C ASN A 18 13.09 10.24 0.00
N GLN A 19 13.77 9.11 -0.26
CA GLN A 19 13.37 8.15 -1.28
C GLN A 19 12.01 7.53 -0.96
N ALA A 20 11.76 7.15 0.30
CA ALA A 20 10.46 6.65 0.74
C ALA A 20 9.34 7.70 0.54
N GLY A 21 9.64 8.97 0.82
CA GLY A 21 8.72 10.09 0.58
C GLY A 21 8.40 10.31 -0.90
N GLN A 22 9.41 10.25 -1.79
CA GLN A 22 9.21 10.38 -3.23
C GLN A 22 8.37 9.23 -3.80
N LEU A 23 8.69 7.99 -3.44
CA LEU A 23 7.93 6.82 -3.87
C LEU A 23 6.47 6.89 -3.41
N THR A 24 6.22 7.33 -2.17
CA THR A 24 4.85 7.53 -1.66
C THR A 24 4.03 8.48 -2.54
N LYS A 25 4.64 9.60 -2.98
CA LYS A 25 3.99 10.57 -3.87
C LYS A 25 3.69 9.97 -5.24
N GLU A 26 4.66 9.29 -5.84
CA GLU A 26 4.49 8.67 -7.16
C GLU A 26 3.45 7.55 -7.15
N PHE A 27 3.40 6.71 -6.11
CA PHE A 27 2.35 5.71 -5.96
C PHE A 27 0.95 6.33 -5.80
N THR A 28 0.86 7.45 -5.10
CA THR A 28 -0.43 8.16 -4.93
C THR A 28 -0.92 8.69 -6.28
N LYS A 29 -0.04 9.35 -7.05
CA LYS A 29 -0.36 9.82 -8.41
C LYS A 29 -0.77 8.67 -9.33
N ALA A 30 -0.03 7.56 -9.32
CA ALA A 30 -0.36 6.40 -10.13
C ALA A 30 -1.72 5.80 -9.74
N LYS A 31 -1.99 5.65 -8.44
CA LYS A 31 -3.28 5.17 -7.94
C LYS A 31 -4.41 6.10 -8.39
N ASP A 32 -4.25 7.41 -8.34
CA ASP A 32 -5.29 8.35 -8.76
C ASP A 32 -5.52 8.33 -10.27
N LYS A 33 -4.46 8.13 -11.07
CA LYS A 33 -4.55 8.01 -12.53
C LYS A 33 -5.23 6.71 -12.99
N TYR A 34 -4.84 5.57 -12.43
CA TYR A 34 -5.25 4.25 -12.93
C TYR A 34 -6.40 3.63 -12.14
N ALA A 35 -6.57 3.98 -10.86
CA ALA A 35 -7.56 3.38 -9.97
C ALA A 35 -8.14 4.41 -8.98
N PRO A 36 -8.73 5.54 -9.43
CA PRO A 36 -9.15 6.65 -8.57
C PRO A 36 -10.13 6.23 -7.47
N LYS A 37 -11.01 5.26 -7.77
CA LYS A 37 -12.03 4.72 -6.85
C LYS A 37 -11.53 3.55 -5.98
N ALA A 38 -10.28 3.10 -6.15
CA ALA A 38 -9.72 2.02 -5.34
C ALA A 38 -9.25 2.54 -3.98
N ARG A 39 -9.40 1.71 -2.95
CA ARG A 39 -8.85 1.97 -1.61
C ARG A 39 -7.37 1.58 -1.61
N GLY A 40 -6.53 2.43 -1.04
CA GLY A 40 -5.11 2.18 -0.85
C GLY A 40 -4.68 2.62 0.55
N THR A 41 -3.67 1.96 1.10
CA THR A 41 -2.99 2.39 2.33
C THR A 41 -1.50 2.28 2.05
N ILE A 42 -0.74 3.33 2.39
CA ILE A 42 0.72 3.33 2.30
C ILE A 42 1.24 3.41 3.73
N ALA A 43 1.96 2.38 4.17
CA ALA A 43 2.68 2.37 5.42
C ALA A 43 4.17 2.56 5.14
N LYS A 44 4.83 3.47 5.85
CA LYS A 44 6.28 3.69 5.80
C LYS A 44 6.83 3.60 7.22
N GLY A 45 7.96 2.92 7.40
CA GLY A 45 8.54 2.66 8.72
C GLY A 45 9.86 1.90 8.62
N SER A 46 10.43 1.52 9.76
CA SER A 46 11.63 0.69 9.80
C SER A 46 11.37 -0.69 9.19
N MET A 47 12.43 -1.31 8.67
CA MET A 47 12.37 -2.59 7.95
C MET A 47 11.71 -3.70 8.79
N GLU A 48 12.04 -3.76 10.07
CA GLU A 48 11.49 -4.74 11.04
C GLU A 48 9.99 -4.56 11.28
N ASN A 49 9.46 -3.34 11.10
CA ASN A 49 8.08 -3.01 11.41
C ASN A 49 7.16 -3.04 10.17
N VAL A 50 7.68 -2.74 8.98
CA VAL A 50 6.88 -2.67 7.74
C VAL A 50 6.23 -4.02 7.41
N GLY A 51 6.90 -5.14 7.66
CA GLY A 51 6.33 -6.49 7.47
C GLY A 51 5.14 -6.76 8.38
N ASN A 52 5.24 -6.37 9.65
CA ASN A 52 4.18 -6.53 10.65
C ASN A 52 2.96 -5.62 10.35
N MET A 53 3.19 -4.42 9.81
CA MET A 53 2.11 -3.52 9.37
C MET A 53 1.29 -4.11 8.22
N ILE A 54 1.91 -4.92 7.36
CA ILE A 54 1.22 -5.63 6.27
C ILE A 54 0.41 -6.80 6.84
N GLN A 55 1.02 -7.64 7.67
CA GLN A 55 0.37 -8.84 8.23
C GLN A 55 -0.78 -8.54 9.20
N GLY A 56 -0.62 -7.56 10.10
CA GLY A 56 -1.64 -7.22 11.10
C GLY A 56 -2.82 -6.39 10.58
N GLY A 57 -2.64 -5.66 9.46
CA GLY A 57 -3.59 -4.67 8.97
C GLY A 57 -4.39 -5.06 7.73
N TYR A 58 -3.78 -5.76 6.77
CA TYR A 58 -4.44 -6.11 5.50
C TYR A 58 -5.46 -7.24 5.66
N ALA A 59 -5.21 -8.21 6.54
CA ALA A 59 -6.15 -9.28 6.85
C ALA A 59 -7.45 -8.78 7.52
N LYS A 60 -7.38 -7.70 8.31
CA LYS A 60 -8.50 -7.18 9.11
C LYS A 60 -9.35 -6.12 8.40
N LYS A 61 -8.79 -5.37 7.44
CA LYS A 61 -9.50 -4.26 6.77
C LYS A 61 -10.07 -4.60 5.39
N ILE A 62 -9.57 -5.65 4.73
CA ILE A 62 -10.13 -6.14 3.46
C ILE A 62 -11.38 -7.02 3.69
N THR A 63 -11.52 -7.59 4.88
CA THR A 63 -12.59 -8.54 5.25
C THR A 63 -13.79 -7.91 5.93
N LYS A 64 -13.79 -6.62 6.28
CA LYS A 64 -15.00 -5.96 6.80
C LYS A 64 -15.95 -5.63 5.64
N LYS A 65 -16.62 -6.67 5.15
CA LYS A 65 -17.92 -6.55 4.50
C LYS A 65 -18.89 -5.95 5.52
N SER A 66 -19.36 -4.74 5.24
CA SER A 66 -20.74 -4.37 5.59
C SER A 66 -21.67 -5.03 4.59
#